data_AF-A0A797HZJ5-F1
#
_entry.id   AF-A0A797HZJ5-F1
#
_cell.length_a   1.000
_cell.length_b   1.000
_cell.length_c   1.000
_cell.angle_alpha   90.00
_cell.angle_beta   90.00
_cell.angle_gamma   90.00
#
_symmetry.space_group_name_H-M   'P 1'
#
loop_
_entity.id
_entity.type
_entity.pdbx_description
1 polymer ?
#
loop_
_entity_poly.entity_id
_entity_poly.type
_entity_poly.pdbx_seq_one_letter_code
_entity_poly.pdbx_strand_id
1 'polypeptide(L)'
;MHSIKKVTMLLGCLALTCSIAFQASATEKFKVITTFTIIADMAKNVAGDAAEVSSITRPGAEIHEYQPTPGDIKRAQGAQLILANGMNLELWFQRFYQHLSG
;
A
#
# COMPACT_ATOMS: atom_id res chain seq x y z
N MET A 1 38.96 -18.22 -32.06
CA MET A 1 37.71 -18.72 -31.44
C MET A 1 37.67 -18.63 -29.90
N HIS A 2 38.76 -18.89 -29.16
CA HIS A 2 38.75 -18.84 -27.69
C HIS A 2 38.60 -17.43 -27.10
N SER A 3 39.12 -16.39 -27.76
CA SER A 3 39.03 -15.00 -27.26
C SER A 3 37.61 -14.41 -27.37
N ILE A 4 36.89 -14.74 -28.45
CA ILE A 4 35.52 -14.25 -28.70
C ILE A 4 34.53 -14.81 -27.67
N LYS A 5 34.64 -16.10 -27.32
CA LYS A 5 33.80 -16.72 -26.28
C LYS A 5 33.98 -16.08 -24.90
N LYS A 6 35.19 -15.62 -24.56
CA LYS A 6 35.48 -14.91 -23.30
C LYS A 6 34.84 -13.53 -23.25
N VAL A 7 34.84 -12.80 -24.38
CA VAL A 7 34.20 -11.48 -24.49
C VAL A 7 32.67 -11.60 -24.40
N THR A 8 32.07 -12.59 -25.07
CA THR A 8 30.61 -12.83 -24.98
C THR A 8 30.18 -13.25 -23.57
N MET A 9 31.00 -14.04 -22.87
CA MET A 9 30.75 -14.43 -21.48
C MET A 9 30.87 -13.23 -20.51
N LEU A 10 31.84 -12.34 -20.72
CA LEU A 10 32.00 -11.12 -19.91
C LEU A 10 30.81 -10.16 -20.10
N LEU A 11 30.34 -9.97 -21.33
CA LEU A 11 29.18 -9.12 -21.63
C LEU A 11 27.89 -9.67 -21.02
N GLY A 12 27.72 -10.99 -21.02
CA GLY A 12 26.59 -11.67 -20.38
C GLY A 12 26.59 -11.51 -18.86
N CYS A 13 27.76 -11.64 -18.21
CA CYS A 13 27.89 -11.41 -16.77
C CYS A 13 27.60 -9.96 -16.37
N LEU A 14 28.00 -8.98 -17.18
CA LEU A 14 27.77 -7.56 -16.93
C LEU A 14 26.29 -7.17 -17.08
N ALA A 15 25.61 -7.73 -18.09
CA ALA A 15 24.16 -7.53 -18.27
C ALA A 15 23.34 -8.14 -17.11
N LEU A 16 23.77 -9.29 -16.59
CA LEU A 16 23.12 -9.95 -15.45
C LEU A 16 23.33 -9.17 -14.15
N THR A 17 24.54 -8.65 -13.89
CA THR A 17 24.81 -7.84 -12.68
C THR A 17 24.10 -6.49 -12.70
N CYS A 18 23.96 -5.85 -13.86
CA CYS A 18 23.22 -4.59 -13.98
C CYS A 18 21.72 -4.77 -13.68
N SER A 19 21.13 -5.90 -14.09
CA SER A 19 19.72 -6.22 -13.84
C SER A 19 19.41 -6.48 -12.36
N ILE A 20 20.35 -7.08 -11.62
CA ILE A 20 20.21 -7.37 -10.18
C ILE A 20 20.38 -6.08 -9.35
N ALA A 21 21.26 -5.17 -9.77
CA ALA A 21 21.45 -3.88 -9.11
C ALA A 21 20.22 -2.96 -9.20
N PHE A 22 19.44 -3.06 -10.28
CA PHE A 22 18.22 -2.23 -10.47
C PHE A 22 17.01 -2.71 -9.67
N GLN A 23 16.99 -3.96 -9.19
CA GLN A 23 15.88 -4.49 -8.40
C GLN A 23 15.99 -4.18 -6.89
N ALA A 24 17.09 -3.57 -6.45
CA ALA A 24 17.45 -3.49 -5.03
C ALA A 24 16.94 -2.24 -4.27
N SER A 25 15.98 -1.48 -4.79
CA SER A 25 15.40 -0.35 -4.04
C SER A 25 13.88 -0.22 -4.23
N ALA A 26 13.15 -1.30 -3.95
CA ALA A 26 11.73 -1.16 -3.64
C ALA A 26 11.63 -0.67 -2.19
N THR A 27 11.67 0.64 -1.98
CA THR A 27 11.32 1.23 -0.68
C THR A 27 9.86 0.85 -0.34
N GLU A 28 9.58 0.50 0.91
CA GLU A 28 8.18 0.28 1.31
C GLU A 28 7.39 1.56 1.06
N LYS A 29 6.32 1.45 0.26
CA LYS A 29 5.48 2.60 -0.07
C LYS A 29 4.78 3.10 1.20
N PHE A 30 4.57 4.40 1.27
CA PHE A 30 3.81 5.00 2.36
C PHE A 30 2.40 4.39 2.41
N LYS A 31 1.96 3.86 3.56
CA LYS A 31 0.70 3.13 3.69
C LYS A 31 -0.39 4.04 4.23
N VAL A 32 -1.43 4.25 3.42
CA VAL A 32 -2.63 5.02 3.75
C VAL A 32 -3.84 4.09 3.83
N ILE A 33 -4.59 4.21 4.92
CA ILE A 33 -5.87 3.55 5.09
C ILE A 33 -6.98 4.60 5.02
N THR A 34 -8.07 4.25 4.37
CA THR A 34 -9.26 5.10 4.29
C THR A 34 -10.45 4.33 4.85
N THR A 35 -11.44 5.03 5.40
CA THR A 35 -12.64 4.38 5.94
C THR A 35 -13.48 3.72 4.85
N PHE A 36 -13.62 4.35 3.69
CA PHE A 36 -14.39 3.84 2.56
C PHE A 36 -13.84 4.24 1.18
N THR A 37 -14.40 3.63 0.14
CA THR A 37 -13.82 3.59 -1.21
C THR A 37 -13.75 4.94 -1.93
N ILE A 38 -14.64 5.89 -1.64
CA ILE A 38 -14.60 7.19 -2.32
C ILE A 38 -13.38 8.00 -1.85
N ILE A 39 -13.10 8.03 -0.54
CA ILE A 39 -11.87 8.66 -0.03
C ILE A 39 -10.64 7.90 -0.53
N ALA A 40 -10.70 6.57 -0.64
CA ALA A 40 -9.62 5.78 -1.23
C ALA A 40 -9.30 6.23 -2.67
N ASP A 41 -10.32 6.44 -3.50
CA ASP A 41 -10.14 6.86 -4.90
C ASP A 41 -9.54 8.28 -4.99
N MET A 42 -10.08 9.23 -4.23
CA MET A 42 -9.54 10.59 -4.16
C MET A 42 -8.07 10.59 -3.68
N ALA A 43 -7.77 9.84 -2.62
CA ALA A 43 -6.42 9.75 -2.07
C ALA A 43 -5.44 9.06 -3.03
N LYS A 44 -5.87 8.05 -3.81
CA LYS A 44 -5.03 7.43 -4.85
C LYS A 44 -4.65 8.42 -5.95
N ASN A 45 -5.59 9.24 -6.40
CA ASN A 45 -5.32 10.27 -7.40
C ASN A 45 -4.28 11.29 -6.91
N VAL A 46 -4.29 11.64 -5.62
CA VAL A 46 -3.29 12.52 -5.02
C VAL A 46 -1.95 11.81 -4.80
N ALA A 47 -1.98 10.57 -4.31
CA ALA A 47 -0.79 9.81 -3.94
C ALA A 47 0.07 9.39 -5.13
N GLY A 48 -0.55 9.06 -6.27
CA GLY A 48 0.15 8.46 -7.39
C GLY A 48 0.96 7.23 -6.95
N ASP A 49 2.24 7.20 -7.29
CA ASP A 49 3.13 6.09 -6.93
C ASP A 49 3.76 6.20 -5.54
N ALA A 50 3.60 7.33 -4.84
CA ALA A 50 4.28 7.60 -3.57
C ALA A 50 3.69 6.82 -2.39
N ALA A 51 2.43 6.39 -2.48
CA ALA A 51 1.75 5.69 -1.39
C ALA A 51 0.89 4.53 -1.88
N GLU A 52 0.75 3.51 -1.04
CA GLU A 52 -0.27 2.47 -1.16
C GLU A 52 -1.51 2.90 -0.38
N VAL A 53 -2.62 3.10 -1.07
CA VAL A 53 -3.89 3.53 -0.48
C VAL A 53 -4.91 2.41 -0.55
N SER A 54 -5.49 2.01 0.59
CA SER A 54 -6.56 1.02 0.65
C SER A 54 -7.71 1.44 1.56
N SER A 55 -8.86 0.79 1.39
CA SER A 55 -10.11 1.08 2.13
C SER A 55 -10.40 -0.02 3.16
N ILE A 56 -10.95 0.38 4.31
CA ILE A 56 -11.49 -0.56 5.30
C ILE A 56 -12.72 -1.25 4.72
N THR A 57 -13.74 -0.48 4.32
CA THR A 57 -14.94 -1.05 3.70
C THR A 57 -14.66 -1.44 2.25
N ARG A 58 -15.39 -2.46 1.78
CA ARG A 58 -15.33 -2.94 0.39
C ARG A 58 -16.37 -2.18 -0.46
N PRO A 59 -16.21 -2.13 -1.80
CA PRO A 59 -17.26 -1.60 -2.67
C PRO A 59 -18.62 -2.23 -2.38
N GLY A 60 -19.65 -1.40 -2.26
CA GLY A 60 -21.03 -1.83 -1.98
C GLY A 60 -21.34 -2.15 -0.51
N ALA A 61 -20.36 -2.08 0.40
CA ALA A 61 -20.63 -2.18 1.83
C ALA A 61 -21.36 -0.92 2.34
N GLU A 62 -22.26 -1.11 3.29
CA GLU A 62 -22.78 -0.02 4.13
C GLU A 62 -21.60 0.59 4.92
N ILE A 63 -21.56 1.91 5.08
CA ILE A 63 -20.40 2.65 5.62
C ILE A 63 -20.67 3.38 6.94
N HIS A 64 -21.92 3.69 7.27
CA HIS A 64 -22.29 4.46 8.47
C HIS A 64 -22.16 3.62 9.73
N GLU A 65 -22.74 2.42 9.71
CA GLU A 65 -22.81 1.47 10.81
C GLU A 65 -22.04 0.19 10.52
N TYR A 66 -21.07 0.26 9.58
CA TYR A 66 -20.15 -0.83 9.33
C TYR A 66 -19.59 -1.38 10.64
N GLN A 67 -19.43 -2.71 10.70
CA GLN A 67 -18.86 -3.40 11.85
C GLN A 67 -17.44 -3.86 11.52
N PRO A 68 -16.41 -3.13 11.98
CA PRO A 68 -15.03 -3.53 11.76
C PRO A 68 -14.74 -4.89 12.36
N THR A 69 -14.06 -5.71 11.58
CA THR A 69 -13.59 -7.03 11.94
C THR A 69 -12.15 -6.98 12.46
N PRO A 70 -11.68 -8.00 13.19
CA PRO A 70 -10.26 -8.14 13.51
C PRO A 70 -9.35 -8.12 12.28
N GLY A 71 -9.85 -8.61 11.13
CA GLY A 71 -9.14 -8.55 9.85
C GLY A 71 -8.97 -7.11 9.34
N ASP A 72 -9.88 -6.21 9.66
CA ASP A 72 -9.78 -4.79 9.27
C ASP A 72 -8.74 -4.07 10.11
N ILE A 73 -8.71 -4.35 11.42
CA ILE A 73 -7.66 -3.86 12.33
C ILE A 73 -6.30 -4.34 11.84
N LYS A 74 -6.15 -5.63 11.54
CA LYS A 74 -4.91 -6.20 11.00
C LYS A 74 -4.48 -5.54 9.69
N ARG A 75 -5.41 -5.21 8.79
CA ARG A 75 -5.08 -4.48 7.56
C ARG A 75 -4.63 -3.06 7.85
N ALA A 76 -5.20 -2.40 8.85
CA ALA A 76 -4.84 -1.04 9.22
C ALA A 76 -3.57 -0.92 10.06
N GLN A 77 -3.11 -2.00 10.68
CA GLN A 77 -1.85 -2.01 11.43
C GLN A 77 -0.68 -1.53 10.56
N GLY A 78 0.17 -0.70 11.16
CA GLY A 78 1.32 -0.10 10.49
C GLY A 78 0.99 0.97 9.46
N ALA A 79 -0.29 1.34 9.26
CA ALA A 79 -0.64 2.49 8.43
C ALA A 79 -0.02 3.77 9.02
N GLN A 80 0.58 4.59 8.16
CA GLN A 80 1.18 5.85 8.57
C GLN A 80 0.18 7.01 8.53
N LEU A 81 -0.94 6.82 7.83
CA LEU A 81 -2.05 7.76 7.78
C LEU A 81 -3.37 7.02 7.67
N ILE A 82 -4.38 7.49 8.41
CA ILE A 82 -5.76 7.02 8.30
C ILE A 82 -6.65 8.20 7.98
N LEU A 83 -7.40 8.12 6.89
CA LEU A 83 -8.33 9.13 6.43
C LEU A 83 -9.76 8.68 6.69
N ALA A 84 -10.50 9.47 7.46
CA ALA A 84 -11.94 9.32 7.67
C ALA A 84 -12.65 10.57 7.15
N ASN A 85 -13.93 10.44 6.78
CA ASN A 85 -14.74 11.60 6.41
C ASN A 85 -15.02 12.48 7.63
N GLY A 86 -15.37 11.84 8.76
CA GLY A 86 -15.93 12.56 9.90
C GLY A 86 -17.36 13.02 9.60
N MET A 87 -17.77 14.16 10.16
CA MET A 87 -19.12 14.71 10.00
C MET A 87 -20.23 13.70 10.34
N ASN A 88 -19.99 12.87 11.36
CA ASN A 88 -20.89 11.80 11.81
C ASN A 88 -21.17 10.70 10.77
N LEU A 89 -20.36 10.56 9.71
CA LEU A 89 -20.53 9.50 8.73
C LEU A 89 -20.18 8.14 9.33
N GLU A 90 -18.93 7.92 9.75
CA GLU A 90 -18.47 6.63 10.27
C GLU A 90 -18.64 6.50 11.79
N LEU A 91 -19.83 6.07 12.24
CA LEU A 91 -20.14 5.94 13.68
C LEU A 91 -19.25 4.92 14.42
N TRP A 92 -18.58 4.05 13.67
CA TRP A 92 -17.67 3.03 14.15
C TRP A 92 -16.21 3.50 14.28
N PHE A 93 -15.83 4.59 13.61
CA PHE A 93 -14.42 4.95 13.41
C PHE A 93 -13.65 5.19 14.72
N GLN A 94 -14.25 5.90 15.68
CA GLN A 94 -13.59 6.17 16.95
C GLN A 94 -13.25 4.88 17.71
N ARG A 95 -14.19 3.92 17.77
CA ARG A 95 -13.95 2.62 18.41
C ARG A 95 -12.91 1.80 17.65
N PHE A 96 -12.95 1.83 16.33
CA PHE A 96 -11.95 1.17 15.50
C PHE A 96 -10.53 1.73 15.75
N TYR A 97 -10.38 3.05 15.77
CA TYR A 97 -9.09 3.71 15.97
C TYR A 97 -8.49 3.44 17.36
N GLN A 98 -9.35 3.37 18.39
CA GLN A 98 -8.94 2.99 19.74
C GLN A 98 -8.35 1.57 19.80
N HIS A 99 -8.98 0.60 19.13
CA HIS A 99 -8.45 -0.77 19.06
C HIS A 99 -7.22 -0.93 18.16
N LEU A 100 -6.94 0.04 17.29
CA LEU A 100 -5.76 0.03 16.44
C LEU A 100 -4.52 0.56 17.17
N SER A 101 -4.72 1.49 18.09
CA SER A 101 -3.65 2.21 18.81
C SER A 101 -3.28 1.57 20.16
N GLY A 102 -4.08 0.61 20.63
CA GLY A 102 -3.80 -0.21 21.81
C GLY A 102 -3.06 -1.48 21.44
#